data_AF-A0A1L5F8E7-F1
#
_entry.id   AF-A0A1L5F8E7-F1
#
_cell.length_a   1.000
_cell.length_b   1.000
_cell.length_c   1.000
_cell.angle_alpha   90.00
_cell.angle_beta   90.00
_cell.angle_gamma   90.00
#
_symmetry.space_group_name_H-M   'P 1'
#
loop_
_entity.id
_entity.type
_entity.pdbx_description
1 polymer ?
#
loop_
_entity_poly.entity_id
_entity_poly.type
_entity_poly.pdbx_seq_one_letter_code
_entity_poly.pdbx_strand_id
1 'polypeptide(L)' 'MCRLNPKVDFAFKKLFGSSENKDILISFINSVLSEDEQLF' A
#
# COMPACT_ATOMS: atom_id res chain seq x y z
N MET A 1 16.48 -14.64 3.16
CA MET A 1 16.45 -14.04 1.80
C MET A 1 15.01 -13.73 1.46
N CYS A 2 14.61 -12.46 1.48
CA CYS A 2 13.21 -12.05 1.29
C CYS A 2 12.75 -12.34 -0.14
N ARG A 3 11.82 -13.28 -0.30
CA ARG A 3 11.15 -13.58 -1.57
C ARG A 3 9.98 -12.62 -1.75
N LEU A 4 10.26 -11.39 -2.17
CA LEU A 4 9.21 -10.51 -2.69
C LEU A 4 8.53 -11.25 -3.85
N ASN A 5 7.24 -11.54 -3.67
CA ASN A 5 6.48 -12.25 -4.69
C ASN A 5 6.18 -11.27 -5.83
N PRO A 6 6.71 -11.47 -7.05
CA PRO A 6 6.54 -10.53 -8.15
C PRO A 6 5.07 -10.36 -8.56
N LYS A 7 4.21 -11.37 -8.30
CA LYS A 7 2.76 -11.24 -8.52
C LYS A 7 2.14 -10.23 -7.55
N VAL A 8 2.60 -10.22 -6.30
CA VAL A 8 2.13 -9.29 -5.27
C VAL A 8 2.60 -7.87 -5.61
N ASP A 9 3.88 -7.70 -5.95
CA ASP A 9 4.43 -6.39 -6.36
C ASP A 9 3.71 -5.82 -7.59
N PHE A 10 3.43 -6.66 -8.59
CA PHE A 10 2.69 -6.25 -9.79
C PHE A 10 1.25 -5.81 -9.47
N ALA A 11 0.53 -6.59 -8.66
CA ALA A 11 -0.83 -6.23 -8.23
C ALA A 11 -0.84 -4.94 -7.41
N PHE A 12 0.15 -4.78 -6.51
CA PHE A 12 0.30 -3.58 -5.68
C PHE A 12 0.53 -2.34 -6.54
N LYS A 13 1.44 -2.40 -7.52
CA LYS A 13 1.68 -1.31 -8.47
C LYS A 13 0.46 -1.00 -9.34
N LYS A 14 -0.30 -2.02 -9.76
CA LYS A 14 -1.56 -1.82 -10.51
C LYS A 14 -2.62 -1.08 -9.70
N LEU A 15 -2.73 -1.38 -8.41
CA LEU A 15 -3.74 -0.79 -7.52
C LEU A 15 -3.31 0.59 -7.01
N PHE A 16 -2.04 0.77 -6.64
CA PHE A 16 -1.55 1.94 -5.90
C PHE A 16 -0.49 2.76 -6.65
N GLY A 17 0.00 2.29 -7.80
CA GLY A 17 1.10 2.92 -8.52
C GLY A 17 0.71 4.13 -9.40
N SER A 18 -0.58 4.43 -9.50
CA SER A 18 -1.09 5.63 -10.19
C SER A 18 -1.27 6.79 -9.20
N SER A 19 -0.93 8.01 -9.61
CA SER A 19 -1.10 9.21 -8.78
C SER A 19 -2.54 9.48 -8.35
N GLU A 20 -3.51 9.07 -9.16
CA GLU A 20 -4.95 9.15 -8.86
C GLU A 20 -5.37 8.24 -7.71
N ASN A 21 -4.64 7.16 -7.46
CA ASN A 21 -4.95 6.18 -6.41
C ASN A 21 -4.19 6.46 -5.10
N LYS A 22 -3.60 7.65 -4.95
CA LYS A 22 -2.81 8.02 -3.78
C LYS A 22 -3.64 7.96 -2.48
N ASP A 23 -4.90 8.42 -2.54
CA ASP A 23 -5.78 8.42 -1.37
C ASP A 23 -6.14 6.99 -0.93
N ILE A 24 -6.30 6.08 -1.89
CA ILE A 24 -6.57 4.66 -1.63
C ILE A 24 -5.34 4.00 -0.99
N LEU A 25 -4.12 4.34 -1.44
CA LEU A 25 -2.88 3.87 -0.83
C LEU A 25 -2.75 4.35 0.62
N ILE A 26 -3.04 5.63 0.88
CA ILE A 26 -3.01 6.20 2.24
C ILE A 26 -4.04 5.51 3.13
N SER A 27 -5.27 5.32 2.65
CA SER A 27 -6.32 4.61 3.39
C SER A 27 -5.94 3.16 3.71
N PHE A 28 -5.36 2.45 2.74
CA PHE A 28 -4.86 1.09 2.93
C PHE A 28 -3.77 1.04 4.02
N ILE A 29 -2.76 1.92 3.93
CA ILE A 29 -1.68 1.98 4.91
C ILE A 29 -2.25 2.28 6.31
N ASN A 30 -3.12 3.29 6.44
CA ASN A 30 -3.73 3.64 7.72
C ASN A 30 -4.57 2.49 8.31
N SER A 31 -5.21 1.65 7.47
CA SER A 31 -5.95 0.47 7.95
C SER A 31 -5.07 -0.66 8.46
N VAL A 32 -3.80 -0.71 8.04
CA VAL A 32 -2.81 -1.72 8.44
C VAL A 32 -2.01 -1.26 9.66
N LEU A 33 -1.79 0.04 9.79
CA LEU A 33 -1.08 0.65 10.91
C LEU A 33 -1.94 0.64 12.19
N SER A 34 -1.26 0.58 13.34
CA SER A 34 -1.86 0.81 14.64
C SER A 34 -2.30 2.27 14.77
N GLU A 35 -3.31 2.55 15.60
CA GLU A 35 -3.90 3.90 15.76
C GLU A 35 -2.85 4.99 16.10
N ASP A 36 -1.76 4.63 16.78
CA ASP A 36 -0.65 5.50 17.16
C ASP A 36 0.35 5.82 16.02
N GLU A 37 0.29 5.08 14.90
CA GLU A 37 1.18 5.24 13.75
C GLU A 37 0.45 5.74 12.49
N GLN A 38 -0.88 5.91 12.54
CA GLN A 38 -1.65 6.37 11.41
C GLN A 38 -1.15 7.75 10.94
N LEU A 39 -1.01 7.90 9.62
CA LEU A 39 -0.77 9.20 9.03
C LEU A 39 -2.10 9.95 9.14
N PHE A 40 -2.12 11.00 9.98
CA PHE A 40 -3.22 11.89 10.39
C PHE A 40 -3.89 11.53 11.71
#